data_AF-A0A0M3AE09-F1
#
_entry.id   AF-A0A0M3AE09-F1
#
_cell.length_a   1.000
_cell.length_b   1.000
_cell.length_c   1.000
_cell.angle_alpha   90.00
_cell.angle_beta   90.00
_cell.angle_gamma   90.00
#
_symmetry.space_group_name_H-M   'P 1'
#
loop_
_entity.id
_entity.type
_entity.pdbx_description
1 polymer ?
#
loop_
_entity_poly.entity_id
_entity_poly.type
_entity_poly.pdbx_seq_one_letter_code
_entity_poly.pdbx_strand_id
1 'polypeptide(L)'
;MNRIYIILGVVVLVMIGVVWKSNSDRKAREEALAQQTQQYNQKMSQLEAENQARLAQEVQRKAQQEQARIEYNNRAKSEQTNFEKNHQTISNQATVVNKAEDVTPKHKYSDEEWMSICKSTSKTARVIMNSRQKGASMSDMMDRIMAVDTAVEIKNIIKPFILMAYNKPRFSTPEYMLKAEVDFENEAYLTCMSARS
;
A
#
# COMPACT_ATOMS: atom_id res chain seq x y z
N MET A 1 -7.21 40.02 -81.75
CA MET A 1 -6.01 40.03 -80.89
C MET A 1 -6.28 40.61 -79.50
N ASN A 2 -6.88 41.80 -79.33
CA ASN A 2 -7.06 42.41 -77.99
C ASN A 2 -7.83 41.57 -76.95
N ARG A 3 -8.86 40.79 -77.32
CA ARG A 3 -9.64 39.99 -76.36
C ARG A 3 -8.83 38.86 -75.69
N ILE A 4 -7.84 38.31 -76.39
CA ILE A 4 -7.00 37.22 -75.86
C ILE A 4 -6.07 37.74 -74.76
N TYR A 5 -5.51 38.95 -74.94
CA TYR A 5 -4.66 39.59 -73.93
C TYR A 5 -5.42 39.97 -72.66
N ILE A 6 -6.69 40.38 -72.79
CA ILE A 6 -7.54 40.67 -71.63
C ILE A 6 -7.78 39.40 -70.81
N ILE A 7 -8.08 38.27 -71.45
CA ILE A 7 -8.31 36.99 -70.76
C ILE A 7 -7.03 36.51 -70.06
N LEU A 8 -5.87 36.61 -70.73
CA LEU A 8 -4.58 36.26 -70.12
C LEU A 8 -4.24 37.15 -68.91
N GLY A 9 -4.54 38.45 -68.98
CA GLY A 9 -4.34 39.37 -67.85
C GLY A 9 -5.15 38.98 -66.61
N VAL A 10 -6.41 38.58 -66.79
CA VAL A 10 -7.27 38.12 -65.68
C VAL A 10 -6.73 36.83 -65.06
N VAL A 11 -6.29 35.86 -65.87
CA VAL A 11 -5.73 34.59 -65.35
C VAL A 11 -4.48 34.84 -64.51
N VAL A 12 -3.59 35.73 -64.94
CA VAL A 12 -2.38 36.09 -64.19
C VAL A 12 -2.73 36.74 -62.84
N LEU A 13 -3.70 37.65 -62.80
CA LEU A 13 -4.14 38.29 -61.56
C LEU A 13 -4.75 37.28 -60.57
N VAL A 14 -5.54 36.32 -61.05
CA VAL A 14 -6.08 35.23 -60.22
C VAL A 14 -4.94 34.38 -59.63
N MET A 15 -3.95 34.01 -60.44
CA MET A 15 -2.80 33.22 -59.96
C MET A 15 -1.98 33.97 -58.90
N ILE A 16 -1.75 35.27 -59.08
CA ILE A 16 -1.05 36.10 -58.07
C ILE A 16 -1.85 36.14 -56.76
N GLY A 17 -3.16 36.31 -56.81
CA GLY A 17 -4.02 36.31 -55.62
C GLY A 17 -4.00 35.00 -54.85
N VAL A 18 -4.04 33.86 -55.55
CA VAL A 18 -3.98 32.52 -54.94
C VAL A 18 -2.63 32.26 -54.28
N VAL A 19 -1.52 32.61 -54.95
CA VAL A 19 -0.16 32.43 -54.39
C VAL A 19 0.03 33.30 -53.14
N TRP A 20 -0.44 34.54 -53.16
CA TRP A 20 -0.32 35.45 -52.02
C TRP A 20 -1.12 34.94 -50.81
N LYS A 21 -2.36 34.47 -51.03
CA LYS A 21 -3.20 33.87 -49.99
C LYS A 21 -2.59 32.58 -49.44
N SER A 22 -2.10 31.69 -50.31
CA SER A 22 -1.47 30.43 -49.90
C SER A 22 -0.20 30.65 -49.08
N ASN A 23 0.60 31.68 -49.41
CA ASN A 23 1.81 32.00 -48.67
C ASN A 23 1.49 32.62 -47.30
N SER A 24 0.49 33.50 -47.24
CA SER A 24 0.01 34.09 -45.98
C SER A 24 -0.60 33.04 -45.03
N ASP A 25 -1.39 32.10 -45.55
CA ASP A 25 -1.99 31.02 -44.75
C ASP A 25 -0.92 30.05 -44.22
N ARG A 26 0.19 29.83 -44.95
CA ARG A 26 1.33 29.03 -44.47
C ARG A 26 2.01 29.69 -43.27
N LYS A 27 2.31 30.99 -43.37
CA LYS A 27 2.97 31.74 -42.29
C LYS A 27 2.12 31.78 -41.01
N ALA A 28 0.81 31.97 -41.14
CA ALA A 28 -0.11 31.95 -40.01
C ALA A 28 -0.13 30.58 -39.27
N ARG A 29 -0.01 29.46 -40.00
CA ARG A 29 0.06 28.12 -39.40
C ARG A 29 1.40 27.86 -38.70
N GLU A 30 2.50 28.35 -39.27
CA GLU A 30 3.83 28.23 -38.65
C GLU A 30 3.89 28.99 -37.32
N GLU A 31 3.36 30.21 -37.28
CA GLU A 31 3.26 31.01 -36.04
C GLU A 31 2.34 30.35 -35.01
N ALA A 32 1.18 29.81 -35.44
CA ALA A 32 0.27 29.09 -34.54
C ALA A 32 0.89 27.81 -33.97
N LEU A 33 1.63 27.05 -34.79
CA LEU A 33 2.34 25.85 -34.36
C LEU A 33 3.48 26.20 -33.38
N ALA A 34 4.22 27.27 -33.65
CA ALA A 34 5.26 27.77 -32.75
C ALA A 34 4.67 28.20 -31.39
N GLN A 35 3.55 28.91 -31.38
CA GLN A 35 2.83 29.29 -30.16
C GLN A 35 2.32 28.06 -29.40
N GLN A 36 1.72 27.08 -30.09
CA GLN A 36 1.26 25.84 -29.48
C GLN A 36 2.42 25.06 -28.85
N THR A 37 3.56 25.02 -29.53
CA THR A 37 4.78 24.35 -29.06
C THR A 37 5.32 25.05 -27.81
N GLN A 38 5.36 26.39 -27.80
CA GLN A 38 5.76 27.16 -26.62
C GLN A 38 4.83 26.92 -25.43
N GLN A 39 3.51 26.95 -25.65
CA GLN A 39 2.53 26.66 -24.59
C GLN A 39 2.66 25.23 -24.06
N TYR A 40 2.85 24.25 -24.94
CA TYR A 40 3.07 22.87 -24.56
C TYR A 40 4.34 22.72 -23.71
N ASN A 41 5.45 23.30 -24.16
CA ASN A 41 6.72 23.27 -23.43
C ASN A 41 6.61 23.94 -22.06
N GLN A 42 5.88 25.06 -21.96
CA GLN A 42 5.61 25.72 -20.68
C GLN A 42 4.75 24.85 -19.75
N LYS A 43 3.71 24.18 -20.26
CA LYS A 43 2.89 23.26 -19.45
C LYS A 43 3.70 22.07 -18.97
N MET A 44 4.57 21.53 -19.83
CA MET A 44 5.45 20.42 -19.47
C MET A 44 6.44 20.82 -18.36
N SER A 45 7.05 22.00 -18.43
CA SER A 45 7.97 22.46 -17.39
C SER A 45 7.27 22.72 -16.06
N GLN A 46 6.04 23.29 -16.09
CA GLN A 46 5.23 23.48 -14.88
C GLN A 46 4.83 22.14 -14.25
N LEU A 47 4.40 21.17 -15.06
CA LEU A 47 3.99 19.86 -14.58
C LEU A 47 5.17 19.08 -13.98
N GLU A 48 6.35 19.19 -14.58
CA GLU A 48 7.56 18.58 -14.03
C GLU A 48 7.95 19.19 -12.68
N ALA A 49 7.91 20.52 -12.57
CA ALA A 49 8.18 21.22 -11.31
C ALA A 49 7.15 20.86 -10.22
N GLU A 50 5.86 20.76 -10.56
CA GLU A 50 4.81 20.33 -9.62
C GLU A 50 5.02 18.89 -9.18
N ASN A 51 5.32 17.97 -10.10
CA ASN A 51 5.57 16.57 -9.78
C ASN A 51 6.79 16.41 -8.88
N GLN A 52 7.88 17.16 -9.14
CA GLN A 52 9.06 17.17 -8.28
C GLN A 52 8.72 17.70 -6.87
N ALA A 53 7.92 18.77 -6.77
CA ALA A 53 7.47 19.30 -5.49
C ALA A 53 6.58 18.30 -4.72
N ARG A 54 5.65 17.63 -5.41
CA ARG A 54 4.80 16.58 -4.81
C ARG A 54 5.61 15.41 -4.31
N LEU A 55 6.59 14.94 -5.08
CA LEU A 55 7.50 13.87 -4.68
C LEU A 55 8.32 14.28 -3.45
N ALA A 56 8.85 15.50 -3.42
CA ALA A 56 9.58 16.01 -2.26
C ALA A 56 8.70 16.07 -1.00
N GLN A 57 7.45 16.56 -1.12
CA GLN A 57 6.49 16.56 -0.01
C GLN A 57 6.14 15.15 0.45
N GLU A 58 5.96 14.21 -0.48
CA GLU A 58 5.65 12.82 -0.13
C GLU A 58 6.83 12.15 0.60
N VAL A 59 8.06 12.38 0.13
CA VAL A 59 9.28 11.89 0.81
C VAL A 59 9.41 12.50 2.19
N GLN A 60 9.19 13.81 2.35
CA GLN A 60 9.22 14.46 3.65
C GLN A 60 8.13 13.93 4.60
N ARG A 61 6.90 13.77 4.11
CA ARG A 61 5.79 13.21 4.91
C ARG A 61 6.09 11.77 5.34
N LYS A 62 6.63 10.94 4.44
CA LYS A 62 7.06 9.57 4.76
C LYS A 62 8.20 9.57 5.78
N ALA A 63 9.18 10.46 5.64
CA ALA A 63 10.28 10.60 6.59
C ALA A 63 9.77 11.03 7.99
N GLN A 64 8.85 12.00 8.05
CA GLN A 64 8.21 12.43 9.30
C GLN A 64 7.37 11.31 9.93
N GLN A 65 6.60 10.58 9.11
CA GLN A 65 5.80 9.45 9.58
C GLN A 65 6.69 8.32 10.12
N GLU A 66 7.81 8.04 9.46
CA GLU A 66 8.77 7.04 9.92
C GLU A 66 9.48 7.49 11.21
N GLN A 67 9.85 8.77 11.31
CA GLN A 67 10.41 9.34 12.55
C GLN A 67 9.41 9.23 13.70
N ALA A 68 8.15 9.60 13.50
CA ALA A 68 7.09 9.46 14.51
C ALA A 68 6.87 8.00 14.92
N ARG A 69 6.98 7.05 13.96
CA ARG A 69 6.88 5.61 14.23
C ARG A 69 8.05 5.12 15.09
N ILE A 70 9.27 5.56 14.79
CA ILE A 70 10.47 5.23 15.56
C ILE A 70 10.39 5.81 16.97
N GLU A 71 9.98 7.07 17.09
CA GLU A 71 9.79 7.74 18.39
C GLU A 71 8.74 7.01 19.24
N TYR A 72 7.58 6.69 18.67
CA TYR A 72 6.55 5.91 19.33
C TYR A 72 7.07 4.55 19.81
N ASN A 73 7.81 3.83 18.95
CA ASN A 73 8.38 2.53 19.31
C ASN A 73 9.41 2.65 20.45
N ASN A 74 10.29 3.66 20.39
CA ASN A 74 11.28 3.93 21.43
C ASN A 74 10.61 4.31 22.77
N ARG A 75 9.53 5.09 22.72
CA ARG A 75 8.74 5.44 23.91
C ARG A 75 8.05 4.22 24.52
N ALA A 76 7.40 3.39 23.70
CA ALA A 76 6.80 2.15 24.18
C ALA A 76 7.85 1.23 24.83
N LYS A 77 9.06 1.15 24.26
CA LYS A 77 10.17 0.39 24.82
C LYS A 77 10.67 0.97 26.15
N SER A 78 10.77 2.30 26.27
CA SER A 78 11.20 2.93 27.52
C SER A 78 10.15 2.77 28.62
N GLU A 79 8.87 2.87 28.30
CA GLU A 79 7.75 2.60 29.21
C GLU A 79 7.75 1.13 29.68
N GLN A 80 8.02 0.17 28.80
CA GLN A 80 8.21 -1.24 29.18
C GLN A 80 9.40 -1.42 30.13
N THR A 81 10.56 -0.84 29.81
CA THR A 81 11.74 -0.96 30.70
C THR A 81 11.54 -0.27 32.05
N ASN A 82 10.80 0.83 32.10
CA ASN A 82 10.45 1.49 33.36
C ASN A 82 9.43 0.68 34.17
N PHE A 83 8.48 0.02 33.50
CA PHE A 83 7.56 -0.92 34.13
C PHE A 83 8.31 -2.13 34.72
N GLU A 84 9.21 -2.75 33.97
CA GLU A 84 10.08 -3.85 34.46
C GLU A 84 10.94 -3.40 35.64
N LYS A 85 11.56 -2.21 35.56
CA LYS A 85 12.41 -1.68 36.65
C LYS A 85 11.62 -1.34 37.92
N ASN A 86 10.39 -0.86 37.77
CA ASN A 86 9.48 -0.61 38.90
C ASN A 86 8.96 -1.93 39.49
N HIS A 87 8.66 -2.93 38.65
CA HIS A 87 8.25 -4.25 39.12
C HIS A 87 9.37 -4.97 39.90
N GLN A 88 10.62 -4.81 39.47
CA GLN A 88 11.80 -5.34 40.15
C GLN A 88 12.18 -4.56 41.42
N THR A 89 11.76 -3.30 41.55
CA THR A 89 11.92 -2.51 42.78
C THR A 89 10.84 -2.87 43.82
N ILE A 90 9.62 -3.21 43.37
CA ILE A 90 8.54 -3.68 44.26
C ILE A 90 8.81 -5.11 44.78
N SER A 91 9.43 -6.00 44.00
CA SER A 91 9.76 -7.36 44.46
C SER A 91 10.82 -7.40 45.56
N ASN A 92 11.63 -6.35 45.72
CA ASN A 92 12.66 -6.27 46.76
C ASN A 92 12.16 -5.68 48.10
N GLN A 93 10.89 -5.28 48.18
CA GLN A 93 10.24 -4.82 49.42
C GLN A 93 9.13 -5.76 49.94
N ALA A 94 8.76 -6.79 49.18
CA ALA A 94 7.74 -7.77 49.57
C ALA A 94 8.36 -9.14 49.90
N THR A 95 9.29 -9.19 50.87
CA THR A 95 9.76 -10.46 51.46
C THR A 95 9.37 -10.56 52.92
N VAL A 96 8.11 -10.28 53.25
CA VAL A 96 7.47 -10.83 54.44
C VAL A 96 5.99 -10.99 54.10
N VAL A 97 5.42 -12.13 54.49
CA VAL A 97 3.99 -12.46 54.54
C VAL A 97 3.44 -13.30 53.37
N ASN A 98 3.37 -14.60 53.68
CA ASN A 98 2.36 -15.58 53.30
C ASN A 98 2.36 -16.19 51.90
N LYS A 99 3.00 -17.36 51.85
CA LYS A 99 2.59 -18.53 51.08
C LYS A 99 1.12 -18.84 51.35
N ALA A 100 0.25 -18.54 50.39
CA ALA A 100 -1.07 -19.14 50.26
C ALA A 100 -1.35 -19.34 48.76
N GLU A 101 -1.84 -20.53 48.46
CA GLU A 101 -2.05 -21.12 47.14
C GLU A 101 -2.98 -20.25 46.27
N ASP A 102 -2.57 -19.99 45.03
CA ASP A 102 -3.48 -19.51 43.99
C ASP A 102 -3.46 -20.51 42.82
N VAL A 103 -4.65 -21.02 42.53
CA VAL A 103 -4.91 -22.09 41.57
C VAL A 103 -4.91 -21.45 40.18
N THR A 104 -3.75 -21.44 39.51
CA THR A 104 -3.67 -20.94 38.14
C THR A 104 -4.32 -21.91 37.15
N PRO A 105 -5.20 -21.45 36.25
CA PRO A 105 -5.56 -22.25 35.09
C PRO A 105 -4.31 -22.38 34.21
N LYS A 106 -3.93 -23.63 33.91
CA LYS A 106 -2.76 -23.99 33.12
C LYS A 106 -2.83 -23.41 31.69
N HIS A 107 -2.39 -22.17 31.49
CA HIS A 107 -2.05 -21.69 30.16
C HIS A 107 -0.67 -22.21 29.76
N LYS A 108 -0.59 -22.83 28.58
CA LYS A 108 0.62 -23.52 28.07
C LYS A 108 1.77 -22.56 27.70
N TYR A 109 1.47 -21.28 27.51
CA TYR A 109 2.40 -20.26 26.99
C TYR A 109 2.40 -19.02 27.89
N SER A 110 3.54 -18.34 28.00
CA SER A 110 3.63 -17.01 28.62
C SER A 110 2.89 -15.95 27.77
N ASP A 111 2.71 -14.75 28.32
CA ASP A 111 2.05 -13.64 27.63
C ASP A 111 2.82 -13.19 26.39
N GLU A 112 4.15 -13.12 26.49
CA GLU A 112 5.06 -12.79 25.40
C GLU A 112 5.08 -13.88 24.33
N GLU A 113 5.11 -15.15 24.74
CA GLU A 113 5.06 -16.30 23.83
C GLU A 113 3.74 -16.33 23.07
N TRP A 114 2.63 -16.11 23.77
CA TRP A 114 1.30 -16.07 23.17
C TRP A 114 1.16 -14.93 22.17
N MET A 115 1.63 -13.73 22.51
CA MET A 115 1.65 -12.59 21.60
C MET A 115 2.48 -12.89 20.34
N SER A 116 3.62 -13.58 20.49
CA SER A 116 4.46 -14.02 19.37
C SER A 116 3.72 -15.03 18.47
N ILE A 117 3.03 -16.01 19.06
CA ILE A 117 2.20 -16.98 18.34
C ILE A 117 1.10 -16.26 17.54
N CYS A 118 0.40 -15.30 18.16
CA CYS A 118 -0.65 -14.55 17.48
C CYS A 118 -0.13 -13.66 16.35
N LYS A 119 1.04 -13.04 16.53
CA LYS A 119 1.72 -12.27 15.46
C LYS A 119 2.21 -13.16 14.31
N SER A 120 2.67 -14.37 14.61
CA SER A 120 3.02 -15.35 13.57
C SER A 120 1.78 -15.80 12.81
N THR A 121 0.72 -16.13 13.55
CA THR A 121 -0.58 -16.56 13.00
C THR A 121 -1.20 -15.50 12.10
N SER A 122 -1.18 -14.22 12.48
CA SER A 122 -1.71 -13.13 11.67
C SER A 122 -0.96 -12.99 10.34
N LYS A 123 0.37 -13.12 10.35
CA LYS A 123 1.18 -13.12 9.12
C LYS A 123 0.85 -14.31 8.23
N THR A 124 0.66 -15.50 8.81
CA THR A 124 0.23 -16.69 8.05
C THR A 124 -1.16 -16.48 7.45
N ALA A 125 -2.10 -15.89 8.20
CA ALA A 125 -3.43 -15.55 7.71
C ALA A 125 -3.37 -14.59 6.52
N ARG A 126 -2.49 -13.58 6.56
CA ARG A 126 -2.24 -12.69 5.41
C ARG A 126 -1.82 -13.46 4.15
N VAL A 127 -0.88 -14.41 4.30
CA VAL A 127 -0.41 -15.26 3.19
C VAL A 127 -1.53 -16.15 2.66
N ILE A 128 -2.34 -16.73 3.54
CA ILE A 128 -3.52 -17.53 3.17
C ILE A 128 -4.49 -16.68 2.34
N MET A 129 -4.79 -15.46 2.78
CA MET A 129 -5.67 -14.54 2.05
C MET A 129 -5.08 -14.15 0.70
N ASN A 130 -3.79 -13.79 0.63
CA ASN A 130 -3.12 -13.49 -0.63
C ASN A 130 -3.22 -14.65 -1.64
N SER A 131 -2.95 -15.88 -1.17
CA SER A 131 -3.05 -17.10 -1.96
C SER A 131 -4.49 -17.34 -2.46
N ARG A 132 -5.48 -17.13 -1.58
CA ARG A 132 -6.91 -17.20 -1.91
C ARG A 132 -7.31 -16.17 -2.96
N GLN A 133 -6.87 -14.92 -2.81
CA GLN A 133 -7.15 -13.83 -3.77
C GLN A 133 -6.59 -14.17 -5.17
N LYS A 134 -5.44 -14.85 -5.23
CA LYS A 134 -4.83 -15.37 -6.47
C LYS A 134 -5.50 -16.63 -7.02
N GLY A 135 -6.42 -17.25 -6.29
CA GLY A 135 -7.22 -18.38 -6.77
C GLY A 135 -6.64 -19.75 -6.48
N ALA A 136 -5.74 -19.87 -5.50
CA ALA A 136 -5.37 -21.17 -4.96
C ALA A 136 -6.62 -21.92 -4.46
N SER A 137 -6.57 -23.26 -4.53
CA SER A 137 -7.64 -24.10 -3.99
C SER A 137 -7.45 -24.33 -2.49
N MET A 138 -8.57 -24.56 -1.78
CA MET A 138 -8.55 -24.78 -0.34
C MET A 138 -7.79 -26.05 0.04
N SER A 139 -7.92 -27.11 -0.78
CA SER A 139 -7.19 -28.36 -0.64
C SER A 139 -5.68 -28.11 -0.73
N ASP A 140 -5.22 -27.39 -1.75
CA ASP A 140 -3.78 -27.09 -1.90
C ASP A 140 -3.25 -26.29 -0.72
N MET A 141 -4.05 -25.38 -0.18
CA MET A 141 -3.66 -24.58 0.98
C MET A 141 -3.58 -25.42 2.25
N MET A 142 -4.52 -26.34 2.44
CA MET A 142 -4.53 -27.26 3.57
C MET A 142 -3.33 -28.21 3.50
N ASP A 143 -3.04 -28.78 2.34
CA ASP A 143 -1.90 -29.67 2.12
C ASP A 143 -0.57 -28.96 2.42
N ARG A 144 -0.42 -27.70 1.95
CA ARG A 144 0.78 -26.89 2.21
C ARG A 144 1.00 -26.65 3.69
N ILE A 145 -0.04 -26.33 4.46
CA ILE A 145 0.07 -26.13 5.91
C ILE A 145 0.34 -27.45 6.64
N MET A 146 -0.29 -28.54 6.21
CA MET A 146 -0.05 -29.86 6.80
C MET A 146 1.37 -30.37 6.54
N ALA A 147 1.97 -29.99 5.41
CA ALA A 147 3.35 -30.33 5.04
C ALA A 147 4.43 -29.53 5.79
N VAL A 148 4.10 -28.38 6.39
CA VAL A 148 5.09 -27.62 7.18
C VAL A 148 5.45 -28.42 8.44
N ASP A 149 6.75 -28.55 8.72
CA ASP A 149 7.23 -29.09 10.00
C ASP A 149 7.03 -28.07 11.13
N THR A 150 5.81 -28.08 11.66
CA THR A 150 5.34 -27.20 12.74
C THR A 150 4.56 -28.02 13.75
N ALA A 151 4.57 -27.57 15.01
CA ALA A 151 3.83 -28.19 16.08
C ALA A 151 2.33 -28.35 15.71
N VAL A 152 1.75 -29.49 16.07
CA VAL A 152 0.35 -29.84 15.74
C VAL A 152 -0.62 -28.78 16.25
N GLU A 153 -0.31 -28.17 17.38
CA GLU A 153 -1.07 -27.09 18.01
C GLU A 153 -1.13 -25.85 17.13
N ILE A 154 0.00 -25.46 16.51
CA ILE A 154 0.05 -24.34 15.57
C ILE A 154 -0.77 -24.66 14.32
N LYS A 155 -0.68 -25.90 13.81
CA LYS A 155 -1.51 -26.35 12.68
C LYS A 155 -3.01 -26.25 13.02
N ASN A 156 -3.40 -26.59 14.25
CA ASN A 156 -4.78 -26.49 14.70
C ASN A 156 -5.28 -25.05 14.86
N ILE A 157 -4.38 -24.10 15.15
CA ILE A 157 -4.69 -22.66 15.14
C ILE A 157 -4.86 -22.15 13.70
N ILE A 158 -4.05 -22.63 12.75
CA ILE A 158 -4.07 -22.15 11.36
C ILE A 158 -5.28 -22.67 10.55
N LYS A 159 -5.69 -23.93 10.76
CA LYS A 159 -6.78 -24.57 10.00
C LYS A 159 -8.07 -23.73 9.94
N PRO A 160 -8.61 -23.18 11.03
CA PRO A 160 -9.77 -22.28 10.99
C PRO A 160 -9.57 -21.07 10.08
N PHE A 161 -8.37 -20.48 10.04
CA PHE A 161 -8.09 -19.33 9.16
C PHE A 161 -8.12 -19.71 7.68
N ILE A 162 -7.77 -20.95 7.32
CA ILE A 162 -7.97 -21.42 5.94
C ILE A 162 -9.47 -21.42 5.63
N LEU A 163 -10.30 -22.05 6.46
CA LEU A 163 -11.74 -22.11 6.23
C LEU A 163 -12.37 -20.71 6.16
N MET A 164 -11.99 -19.81 7.07
CA MET A 164 -12.48 -18.44 7.09
C MET A 164 -12.07 -17.66 5.84
N ALA A 165 -10.84 -17.82 5.34
CA ALA A 165 -10.41 -17.13 4.13
C ALA A 165 -11.22 -17.52 2.89
N TYR A 166 -11.62 -18.80 2.78
CA TYR A 166 -12.41 -19.28 1.64
C TYR A 166 -13.89 -18.87 1.69
N ASN A 167 -14.38 -18.45 2.87
CA ASN A 167 -15.70 -17.84 3.02
C ASN A 167 -15.71 -16.33 2.67
N LYS A 168 -14.55 -15.70 2.43
CA LYS A 168 -14.44 -14.30 2.01
C LYS A 168 -14.42 -14.20 0.47
N PRO A 169 -14.95 -13.10 -0.11
CA PRO A 169 -14.94 -12.90 -1.56
C PRO A 169 -13.53 -12.68 -2.10
N ARG A 170 -13.35 -12.99 -3.39
CA ARG A 170 -12.17 -12.60 -4.16
C ARG A 170 -12.40 -11.24 -4.82
N PHE A 171 -11.37 -10.41 -4.83
CA PHE A 171 -11.38 -9.10 -5.45
C PHE A 171 -10.55 -9.12 -6.72
N SER A 172 -10.93 -8.30 -7.70
CA SER A 172 -10.27 -8.19 -9.01
C SER A 172 -9.25 -7.05 -9.08
N THR A 173 -9.25 -6.12 -8.12
CA THR A 173 -8.31 -4.99 -8.11
C THR A 173 -7.23 -5.18 -7.04
N PRO A 174 -5.97 -4.76 -7.32
CA PRO A 174 -4.88 -4.89 -6.35
C PRO A 174 -5.15 -4.17 -5.02
N GLU A 175 -5.83 -3.03 -5.06
CA GLU A 175 -6.19 -2.25 -3.87
C GLU A 175 -7.12 -3.02 -2.93
N TYR A 176 -8.21 -3.60 -3.47
CA TYR A 176 -9.15 -4.37 -2.65
C TYR A 176 -8.57 -5.72 -2.21
N MET A 177 -7.70 -6.34 -3.01
CA MET A 177 -6.98 -7.54 -2.59
C MET A 177 -6.07 -7.24 -1.39
N LEU A 178 -5.29 -6.16 -1.46
CA LEU A 178 -4.41 -5.75 -0.36
C LEU A 178 -5.21 -5.38 0.89
N LYS A 179 -6.33 -4.68 0.74
CA LYS A 179 -7.23 -4.38 1.85
C LYS A 179 -7.76 -5.66 2.51
N ALA A 180 -8.24 -6.61 1.71
CA ALA A 180 -8.72 -7.89 2.22
C ALA A 180 -7.64 -8.68 2.96
N GLU A 181 -6.38 -8.64 2.48
CA GLU A 181 -5.24 -9.26 3.18
C GLU A 181 -4.99 -8.63 4.55
N VAL A 182 -4.98 -7.29 4.64
CA VAL A 182 -4.71 -6.56 5.89
C VAL A 182 -5.87 -6.72 6.88
N ASP A 183 -7.12 -6.62 6.42
CA ASP A 183 -8.30 -6.80 7.26
C ASP A 183 -8.33 -8.23 7.82
N PHE A 184 -8.00 -9.23 7.00
CA PHE A 184 -7.94 -10.62 7.42
C PHE A 184 -6.77 -10.91 8.38
N GLU A 185 -5.61 -10.29 8.16
CA GLU A 185 -4.47 -10.32 9.10
C GLU A 185 -4.89 -9.81 10.49
N ASN A 186 -5.58 -8.68 10.54
CA ASN A 186 -6.04 -8.07 11.79
C ASN A 186 -7.12 -8.92 12.47
N GLU A 187 -8.10 -9.43 11.70
CA GLU A 187 -9.13 -10.36 12.19
C GLU A 187 -8.50 -11.61 12.81
N ALA A 188 -7.45 -12.16 12.19
CA ALA A 188 -6.74 -13.31 12.71
C ALA A 188 -5.97 -13.02 14.00
N TYR A 189 -5.32 -11.86 14.08
CA TYR A 189 -4.64 -11.43 15.30
C TYR A 189 -5.64 -11.28 16.46
N LEU A 190 -6.76 -10.60 16.24
CA LEU A 190 -7.80 -10.40 17.26
C LEU A 190 -8.40 -11.73 17.71
N THR A 191 -8.70 -12.63 16.77
CA THR A 191 -9.22 -13.96 17.08
C THR A 191 -8.24 -14.76 17.91
N CYS A 192 -6.95 -14.74 17.57
CA CYS A 192 -5.92 -15.44 18.33
C CYS A 192 -5.77 -14.86 19.74
N MET A 193 -5.71 -13.54 19.88
CA MET A 193 -5.62 -12.91 21.21
C MET A 193 -6.82 -13.24 22.08
N SER A 194 -8.02 -13.32 21.47
CA SER A 194 -9.27 -13.65 22.17
C SER A 194 -9.40 -15.14 22.52
N ALA A 195 -8.70 -16.04 21.82
CA ALA A 195 -8.75 -17.48 22.11
C ALA A 195 -8.07 -17.87 23.43
N ARG A 196 -7.36 -16.95 24.08
CA ARG A 196 -6.75 -17.16 25.40
C ARG A 196 -7.74 -16.98 26.55
N SER A 197 -8.86 -16.27 26.33
CA SER A 197 -9.84 -15.94 27.38
C SER A 197 -10.68 -17.13 27.81
#